data_AF-A0A0Q6XCU6-F1
#
_entry.id   AF-A0A0Q6XCU6-F1
#
_cell.length_a   1.000
_cell.length_b   1.000
_cell.length_c   1.000
_cell.angle_alpha   90.00
_cell.angle_beta   90.00
_cell.angle_gamma   90.00
#
_symmetry.space_group_name_H-M   'P 1'
#
loop_
_entity.id
_entity.type
_entity.pdbx_description
1 polymer ?
#
loop_
_entity_poly.entity_id
_entity_poly.type
_entity_poly.pdbx_seq_one_letter_code
_entity_poly.pdbx_strand_id
1 'polypeptide(L)'
;MSITAEQIVELFDEDHEDLEEIEEGEWTCEYKDNEYRSDIMKHLPTDTFWRIDLGRSGSYYTEFFYEDTEATQVRPVEKVVTTTEWKVVK
;
A
#
# COMPACT_ATOMS: atom_id res chain seq x y z
N MET A 1 11.56 4.11 20.57
CA MET A 1 10.42 3.21 20.86
C MET A 1 10.00 2.62 19.52
N SER A 2 9.58 1.36 19.48
CA SER A 2 8.98 0.79 18.27
C SER A 2 7.55 1.31 18.14
N ILE A 3 7.20 1.85 16.98
CA ILE A 3 5.81 2.21 16.63
C ILE A 3 5.02 0.95 16.28
N THR A 4 3.75 0.89 16.64
CA THR A 4 2.85 -0.25 16.33
C THR A 4 2.05 -0.01 15.05
N ALA A 5 1.43 -1.06 14.51
CA ALA A 5 0.59 -0.97 13.33
C ALA A 5 -0.61 -0.03 13.56
N GLU A 6 -1.24 -0.10 14.74
CA GLU A 6 -2.40 0.74 15.09
C GLU A 6 -2.03 2.22 15.14
N GLN A 7 -0.85 2.55 15.67
CA GLN A 7 -0.35 3.93 15.67
C GLN A 7 -0.05 4.43 14.25
N ILE A 8 0.42 3.57 13.36
CA ILE A 8 0.65 3.93 11.96
C ILE A 8 -0.68 4.19 11.25
N VAL A 9 -1.72 3.40 11.52
CA VAL A 9 -3.06 3.64 10.99
C VAL A 9 -3.61 4.99 11.47
N GLU A 10 -3.47 5.30 12.77
CA GLU A 10 -3.91 6.60 13.32
C GLU A 10 -3.19 7.78 12.64
N LEU A 11 -1.86 7.70 12.47
CA LEU A 11 -1.10 8.73 11.76
C LEU A 11 -1.51 8.87 10.29
N PHE A 12 -1.88 7.76 9.64
CA PHE A 12 -2.33 7.75 8.25
C PHE A 12 -3.71 8.41 8.11
N ASP A 13 -4.65 8.06 8.97
CA ASP A 13 -6.00 8.63 8.98
C ASP A 13 -5.99 10.14 9.30
N GLU A 14 -5.00 10.61 10.06
CA GLU A 14 -4.79 12.02 10.38
C GLU A 14 -4.04 12.83 9.31
N ASP A 15 -3.56 12.19 8.22
CA ASP A 15 -2.64 12.81 7.24
C ASP A 15 -1.43 13.47 7.92
N HIS A 16 -0.84 12.76 8.90
CA HIS A 16 0.19 13.30 9.78
C HIS A 16 1.55 13.46 9.08
N GLU A 17 2.26 14.56 9.34
CA GLU A 17 3.56 14.90 8.73
C GLU A 17 4.72 13.92 9.00
N ASP A 18 4.49 12.97 9.91
CA ASP A 18 5.47 11.93 10.25
C ASP A 18 5.43 10.76 9.27
N LEU A 19 4.42 10.70 8.38
CA LEU A 19 4.31 9.74 7.30
C LEU A 19 4.61 10.41 5.95
N GLU A 20 5.60 9.86 5.26
CA GLU A 20 5.94 10.20 3.87
C GLU A 20 5.39 9.12 2.94
N GLU A 21 4.63 9.50 1.92
CA GLU A 21 4.18 8.58 0.87
C GLU A 21 5.35 8.20 -0.05
N ILE A 22 5.60 6.91 -0.17
CA ILE A 22 6.64 6.34 -1.02
C ILE A 22 6.05 5.81 -2.32
N GLU A 23 4.88 5.18 -2.23
CA GLU A 23 4.16 4.61 -3.38
C GLU A 23 2.66 4.65 -3.09
N GLU A 24 1.89 5.35 -3.92
CA GLU A 24 0.43 5.29 -3.91
C GLU A 24 -0.05 4.14 -4.80
N GLY A 25 -0.88 3.26 -4.25
CA GLY A 25 -1.49 2.17 -4.99
C GLY A 25 -2.67 2.62 -5.84
N GLU A 26 -2.99 1.85 -6.88
CA GLU A 26 -4.24 2.02 -7.63
C GLU A 26 -5.37 1.23 -6.97
N TRP A 27 -6.59 1.77 -6.98
CA TRP A 27 -7.78 1.02 -6.60
C TRP A 27 -8.06 -0.08 -7.64
N THR A 28 -8.10 -1.32 -7.16
CA THR A 28 -8.35 -2.51 -7.98
C THR A 28 -9.66 -3.17 -7.57
N CYS A 29 -10.54 -3.43 -8.53
CA CYS A 29 -11.81 -4.11 -8.28
C CYS A 29 -11.63 -5.62 -8.45
N GLU A 30 -11.81 -6.40 -7.39
CA GLU A 30 -11.65 -7.85 -7.46
C GLU A 30 -12.98 -8.56 -7.77
N TYR A 31 -14.13 -8.08 -7.25
CA TYR A 31 -15.46 -8.62 -7.53
C TYR A 31 -16.58 -7.79 -6.85
N LYS A 32 -17.76 -7.69 -7.47
CA LYS A 32 -19.00 -7.13 -6.86
C LYS A 32 -18.77 -5.81 -6.11
N ASP A 33 -18.15 -4.84 -6.79
CA ASP A 33 -18.00 -3.48 -6.26
C ASP A 33 -17.10 -3.37 -5.02
N ASN A 34 -16.35 -4.43 -4.67
CA ASN A 34 -15.27 -4.37 -3.70
C ASN A 34 -13.98 -3.94 -4.39
N GLU A 35 -13.39 -2.87 -3.88
CA GLU A 35 -12.15 -2.30 -4.36
C GLU A 35 -11.11 -2.30 -3.23
N TYR A 36 -9.87 -2.60 -3.59
CA TYR A 36 -8.74 -2.63 -2.68
C TYR A 36 -7.60 -1.78 -3.24
N ARG A 37 -6.88 -1.13 -2.34
CA ARG A 37 -5.66 -0.37 -2.64
C ARG A 37 -4.64 -0.64 -1.54
N SER A 38 -3.37 -0.66 -1.90
CA SER A 38 -2.27 -0.74 -0.95
C SER A 38 -1.27 0.37 -1.21
N ASP A 39 -0.99 1.18 -0.19
CA ASP A 39 0.00 2.26 -0.24
C ASP A 39 1.25 1.88 0.53
N ILE A 40 2.41 2.42 0.14
CA ILE A 40 3.66 2.29 0.90
C ILE A 40 3.98 3.65 1.52
N MET A 41 4.00 3.67 2.86
CA MET A 41 4.34 4.84 3.66
C MET A 41 5.67 4.63 4.39
N LYS A 42 6.38 5.73 4.64
CA LYS A 42 7.58 5.76 5.46
C LYS A 42 7.32 6.59 6.71
N HIS A 43 7.50 5.99 7.89
CA HIS A 43 7.43 6.70 9.15
C HIS A 43 8.79 7.35 9.47
N LEU A 44 8.88 8.66 9.24
CA LEU A 44 10.11 9.46 9.30
C LEU A 44 10.85 9.35 10.64
N PRO A 45 10.19 9.43 11.82
CA PRO A 45 10.88 9.36 13.11
C PRO A 45 11.59 8.03 13.37
N THR A 46 11.09 6.93 12.80
CA THR A 46 11.66 5.58 13.02
C THR A 46 12.43 5.03 11.83
N ASP A 47 12.38 5.71 10.69
CA ASP A 47 12.93 5.24 9.41
C ASP A 47 12.41 3.82 9.04
N THR A 48 11.12 3.57 9.26
CA THR A 48 10.48 2.28 8.93
C THR A 48 9.45 2.43 7.82
N PHE A 49 9.27 1.36 7.03
CA PHE A 49 8.33 1.32 5.92
C PHE A 49 7.12 0.46 6.27
N TRP A 50 5.94 0.88 5.82
CA TRP A 50 4.66 0.26 6.12
C TRP A 50 3.83 0.17 4.86
N ARG A 51 3.17 -0.97 4.66
CA ARG A 51 2.09 -1.12 3.68
C ARG A 51 0.78 -0.83 4.40
N ILE A 52 -0.02 0.08 3.85
CA ILE A 52 -1.35 0.43 4.33
C ILE A 52 -2.36 -0.17 3.36
N ASP A 53 -3.19 -1.10 3.83
CA ASP A 53 -4.20 -1.79 3.05
C ASP A 53 -5.56 -1.13 3.30
N LEU A 54 -6.20 -0.67 2.22
CA LEU A 54 -7.47 0.04 2.21
C LEU A 54 -8.50 -0.78 1.45
N GLY A 55 -9.67 -0.97 2.04
CA GLY A 55 -10.81 -1.62 1.40
C GLY A 55 -12.00 -0.67 1.30
N ARG A 56 -12.74 -0.74 0.19
CA ARG A 56 -14.05 -0.11 0.08
C ARG A 56 -15.01 -0.95 -0.74
N SER A 57 -16.29 -0.85 -0.43
CA SER A 57 -17.37 -1.46 -1.21
C SER A 57 -18.37 -0.40 -1.65
N GLY A 58 -18.72 -0.39 -2.93
CA GLY A 58 -19.64 0.60 -3.49
C GLY A 58 -19.39 0.88 -4.97
N SER A 59 -20.25 1.70 -5.56
CA SER A 59 -20.19 2.00 -6.99
C SER A 59 -20.44 3.49 -7.20
N TYR A 60 -20.21 3.99 -8.42
CA TYR A 60 -20.60 5.36 -8.77
C TYR A 60 -22.10 5.66 -8.50
N TYR A 61 -22.95 4.63 -8.48
CA TYR A 61 -24.39 4.74 -8.29
C TYR A 61 -24.84 4.54 -6.83
N THR A 62 -23.92 4.20 -5.92
CA THR A 62 -24.19 3.92 -4.51
C THR A 62 -23.16 4.61 -3.62
N GLU A 63 -23.41 4.70 -2.32
CA GLU A 63 -22.37 5.17 -1.39
C GLU A 63 -21.23 4.15 -1.31
N PHE A 64 -20.03 4.66 -0.99
CA PHE A 64 -18.88 3.82 -0.66
C PHE A 64 -18.83 3.58 0.85
N PHE A 65 -18.71 2.32 1.24
CA PHE A 65 -18.45 1.88 2.60
C PHE A 65 -16.99 1.46 2.69
N TYR A 66 -16.22 2.14 3.55
CA TYR A 66 -14.82 1.82 3.79
C TYR A 66 -14.69 0.70 4.83
N GLU A 67 -13.82 -0.25 4.55
CA GLU A 67 -13.43 -1.31 5.49
C GLU A 67 -12.37 -0.78 6.47
N ASP A 68 -12.04 -1.56 7.50
CA ASP A 68 -11.00 -1.19 8.46
C ASP A 68 -9.63 -1.14 7.75
N THR A 69 -8.90 -0.04 7.97
CA THR A 69 -7.53 0.13 7.48
C THR A 69 -6.57 -0.78 8.25
N GLU A 70 -5.72 -1.52 7.53
CA GLU A 70 -4.69 -2.37 8.14
C GLU A 70 -3.28 -1.88 7.77
N ALA A 71 -2.34 -1.94 8.72
CA ALA A 71 -0.94 -1.60 8.49
C ALA A 71 -0.02 -2.80 8.73
N THR A 72 0.88 -3.06 7.77
CA THR A 72 1.89 -4.12 7.87
C THR A 72 3.29 -3.55 7.66
N GLN A 73 4.21 -3.78 8.60
CA GLN A 73 5.59 -3.32 8.44
C GLN A 73 6.29 -4.09 7.30
N VAL A 74 6.93 -3.35 6.39
CA VAL A 74 7.64 -3.90 5.23
C VAL A 74 9.08 -3.40 5.17
N ARG A 75 9.87 -3.98 4.25
CA ARG A 75 11.23 -3.52 3.96
C ARG A 75 11.45 -3.51 2.45
N PRO A 76 12.10 -2.49 1.90
CA PRO A 76 12.44 -2.48 0.48
C PRO A 76 13.41 -3.63 0.17
N VAL A 77 13.17 -4.33 -0.94
CA VAL A 77 14.03 -5.41 -1.43
C VAL A 77 14.35 -5.16 -2.90
N GLU A 78 15.63 -4.98 -3.20
CA GLU A 78 16.11 -4.86 -4.58
C GLU A 78 16.24 -6.24 -5.22
N LYS A 79 15.69 -6.42 -6.43
CA LYS A 79 15.76 -7.68 -7.18
C LYS A 79 16.35 -7.45 -8.57
N VAL A 80 17.45 -8.14 -8.88
CA VAL A 80 18.06 -8.17 -10.21
C VAL A 80 17.52 -9.36 -11.00
N VAL A 81 16.96 -9.12 -12.19
CA VAL A 81 16.47 -10.18 -13.10
C VAL A 81 17.42 -10.31 -14.28
N THR A 82 18.00 -11.50 -14.48
CA THR A 82 18.83 -11.82 -15.65
C THR A 82 18.03 -12.67 -16.64
N THR A 83 17.83 -12.17 -17.86
CA THR A 83 17.11 -12.88 -18.92
C THR A 83 18.08 -13.33 -20.01
N THR A 84 18.03 -14.61 -20.39
CA THR A 84 18.74 -15.13 -21.57
C THR A 84 17.74 -15.30 -22.70
N GLU A 85 17.96 -14.61 -23.82
CA GLU A 85 17.15 -14.71 -25.03
C GLU A 85 17.93 -15.43 -26.13
N TRP A 86 17.30 -16.41 -26.77
CA TRP A 86 17.86 -17.09 -27.94
C TRP A 86 17.35 -16.43 -29.22
N LYS A 87 18.26 -16.03 -30.11
CA LYS A 87 17.92 -15.44 -31.41
C LYS A 87 18.22 -16.44 -32.51
N VAL A 88 17.41 -16.39 -33.59
CA VAL A 88 17.65 -17.20 -34.79
C VAL A 88 19.01 -16.81 -35.38
N VAL A 89 19.86 -17.81 -35.57
CA VAL A 89 21.10 -17.66 -36.33
C VAL A 89 20.75 -17.85 -37.82
N LYS A 90 21.04 -16.83 -38.64
CA LYS A 90 20.92 -16.90 -40.10
C LYS A 90 22.30 -17.04 -40.72
#